data_AF-W9I3U5-F1
#
_entry.id   AF-W9I3U5-F1
#
_cell.length_a   1.000
_cell.length_b   1.000
_cell.length_c   1.000
_cell.angle_alpha   90.00
_cell.angle_beta   90.00
_cell.angle_gamma   90.00
#
_symmetry.space_group_name_H-M   'P 1'
#
loop_
_entity.id
_entity.type
_entity.pdbx_description
1 polymer ?
#
loop_
_entity_poly.entity_id
_entity_poly.type
_entity_poly.pdbx_seq_one_letter_code
_entity_poly.pdbx_strand_id
1 'polypeptide(L)'
;MVCANGTEFFDKTPRKPDEVAEDGNSAFNESTVFSTNFSYMIYEPTQRLRAIEPVMNLTAKFKEHGRCKGNVAVRECIMVPATLAYRIVIANGTIALDRGYTYEDDRLIKYAEMSEMQLHGGISLALQGMFSAKVTLRWAGAVGYDPAEEDTDTDFLCQSRWLNRTHDILMTARELMFRLALQGNNSYVAAQSVRVSQEGTKVVYTSDFLFLGLALMLIGLAAVAVVPLLMYWWRLERDVSLSPIEIARAFSAPELAGSGSNLDASRGANSYQGHVWSELAFAQPRVVQAPQKGEQC
;
A
#
# COMPACT_ATOMS: atom_id res chain seq x y z
N MET A 1 19.07 -3.84 -1.74
CA MET A 1 20.26 -3.67 -0.89
C MET A 1 20.61 -5.04 -0.33
N VAL A 2 21.89 -5.38 -0.14
CA VAL A 2 22.29 -6.69 0.41
C VAL A 2 23.33 -6.47 1.50
N CYS A 3 23.16 -7.13 2.64
CA CYS A 3 24.09 -7.03 3.77
C CYS A 3 24.71 -8.38 4.10
N ALA A 4 26.01 -8.37 4.38
CA ALA A 4 26.77 -9.49 4.91
C ALA A 4 27.14 -9.21 6.38
N ASN A 5 27.10 -10.28 7.19
CA ASN A 5 27.53 -10.22 8.58
C ASN A 5 28.93 -10.83 8.69
N GLY A 6 29.83 -10.12 9.35
CA GLY A 6 31.18 -10.54 9.69
C GLY A 6 31.46 -10.32 11.18
N THR A 7 32.59 -10.86 11.64
CA THR A 7 33.06 -10.66 13.01
C THR A 7 34.56 -10.43 13.01
N GLU A 8 35.00 -9.46 13.77
CA GLU A 8 36.43 -9.20 14.02
C GLU A 8 36.76 -9.44 15.49
N PHE A 9 37.91 -10.04 15.76
CA PHE A 9 38.37 -10.25 17.13
C PHE A 9 38.75 -8.92 17.79
N PHE A 10 38.39 -8.78 19.06
CA PHE A 10 38.59 -7.58 19.85
C PHE A 10 38.97 -7.94 21.28
N ASP A 11 40.14 -7.49 21.72
CA ASP A 11 40.66 -7.74 23.06
C ASP A 11 41.15 -6.45 23.70
N LYS A 12 40.63 -6.17 24.89
CA LYS A 12 40.95 -5.01 25.73
C LYS A 12 41.50 -5.38 27.10
N THR A 13 41.98 -6.61 27.30
CA THR A 13 42.66 -6.90 28.57
C THR A 13 43.76 -5.85 28.76
N PRO A 14 43.75 -5.08 29.88
CA PRO A 14 44.70 -4.00 30.09
C PRO A 14 46.10 -4.59 30.06
N ARG A 15 46.85 -4.27 29.01
CA ARG A 15 48.27 -4.58 28.86
C ARG A 15 49.02 -3.26 28.94
N LYS A 16 50.20 -3.27 29.55
CA LYS A 16 51.06 -2.09 29.49
C LYS A 16 51.37 -1.80 28.01
N PRO A 17 51.50 -0.53 27.59
CA PRO A 17 51.80 -0.19 26.19
C PRO A 17 53.04 -0.90 25.62
N ASP A 18 53.94 -1.35 26.50
CA ASP A 18 55.20 -2.02 26.16
C ASP A 18 55.11 -3.56 26.16
N GLU A 19 53.93 -4.13 26.44
CA GLU A 19 53.72 -5.57 26.54
C GLU A 19 53.20 -6.12 25.20
N VAL A 20 54.09 -6.77 24.45
CA VAL A 20 53.78 -7.41 23.17
C VAL A 20 52.82 -8.58 23.42
N ALA A 21 51.67 -8.62 22.73
CA ALA A 21 50.80 -9.79 22.76
C ALA A 21 51.58 -11.05 22.34
N GLU A 22 51.31 -12.21 22.94
CA GLU A 22 51.80 -13.51 22.45
C GLU A 22 51.43 -13.76 20.97
N ASP A 23 50.47 -13.00 20.45
CA ASP A 23 49.95 -13.03 19.09
C ASP A 23 50.70 -12.08 18.12
N GLY A 24 51.73 -11.35 18.61
CA GLY A 24 52.53 -10.40 17.83
C GLY A 24 51.91 -9.01 17.62
N ASN A 25 50.68 -8.78 18.09
CA ASN A 25 50.02 -7.47 17.99
C ASN A 25 50.27 -6.63 19.26
N SER A 26 51.10 -5.59 19.13
CA SER A 26 51.36 -4.61 20.19
C SER A 26 50.08 -3.94 20.68
N ALA A 27 50.05 -3.59 21.97
CA ALA A 27 48.99 -2.85 22.65
C ALA A 27 48.26 -1.87 21.72
N PHE A 28 46.97 -2.09 21.50
CA PHE A 28 46.16 -1.31 20.55
C PHE A 28 45.96 0.11 21.06
N ASN A 29 46.88 1.01 20.70
CA ASN A 29 46.57 2.42 20.61
C ASN A 29 45.54 2.58 19.46
N GLU A 30 44.38 3.20 19.72
CA GLU A 30 43.32 3.48 18.72
C GLU A 30 42.40 2.31 18.29
N SER A 31 42.05 1.40 19.20
CA SER A 31 41.03 0.38 18.88
C SER A 31 39.65 1.00 18.60
N THR A 32 39.04 0.68 17.44
CA THR A 32 37.70 1.16 17.07
C THR A 32 36.61 0.25 17.64
N VAL A 33 35.71 0.83 18.44
CA VAL A 33 34.61 0.08 19.11
C VAL A 33 33.31 0.22 18.33
N PHE A 34 33.12 1.39 17.74
CA PHE A 34 31.98 1.70 16.91
C PHE A 34 32.46 2.51 15.71
N SER A 35 32.02 2.13 14.52
CA SER A 35 32.23 2.96 13.34
C SER A 35 31.15 2.72 12.30
N THR A 36 30.66 3.79 11.69
CA THR A 36 29.76 3.74 10.54
C THR A 36 30.35 4.62 9.45
N ASN A 37 30.50 4.07 8.25
CA ASN A 37 31.03 4.82 7.12
C ASN A 37 30.37 4.40 5.81
N PHE A 38 30.11 5.39 4.96
CA PHE A 38 29.67 5.18 3.60
C PHE A 38 30.84 5.44 2.65
N SER A 39 31.11 4.49 1.77
CA SER A 39 32.06 4.65 0.67
C SER A 39 31.32 4.60 -0.65
N TYR A 40 31.74 5.44 -1.59
CA TYR A 40 31.21 5.49 -2.95
C TYR A 40 32.30 5.11 -3.93
N MET A 41 32.02 4.18 -4.84
CA MET A 41 32.95 3.79 -5.90
C MET A 41 32.61 4.55 -7.18
N ILE A 42 33.59 5.31 -7.67
CA ILE A 42 33.51 5.99 -8.97
C ILE A 42 34.11 5.04 -10.01
N TYR A 43 33.28 4.50 -10.90
CA TYR A 43 33.77 3.69 -12.01
C TYR A 43 34.25 4.60 -13.15
N GLU A 44 35.38 4.25 -13.76
CA GLU A 44 35.86 4.92 -14.97
C GLU A 44 34.95 4.58 -16.17
N PRO A 45 34.69 5.52 -17.08
CA PRO A 45 33.72 5.39 -18.17
C PRO A 45 34.04 4.30 -19.21
N THR A 46 35.21 3.65 -19.11
CA THR A 46 35.66 2.60 -20.03
C THR A 46 35.16 1.21 -19.66
N GLN A 47 34.65 1.01 -18.43
CA GLN A 47 34.08 -0.26 -18.01
C GLN A 47 32.55 -0.26 -18.20
N ARG A 48 32.06 -1.13 -19.09
CA ARG A 48 30.63 -1.49 -19.11
C ARG A 48 30.31 -2.18 -17.79
N LEU A 49 29.75 -1.47 -16.81
CA LEU A 49 29.25 -2.12 -15.60
C LEU A 49 28.25 -3.19 -16.02
N ARG A 50 28.47 -4.42 -15.55
CA ARG A 50 27.37 -5.38 -15.50
C ARG A 50 26.35 -4.84 -14.49
N ALA A 51 25.07 -5.08 -14.73
CA ALA A 51 23.94 -4.55 -13.95
C ALA A 51 23.91 -4.87 -12.44
N ILE A 52 24.98 -5.43 -11.86
CA ILE A 52 25.04 -5.99 -10.50
C ILE A 52 26.19 -5.36 -9.69
N GLU A 53 26.95 -4.43 -10.25
CA GLU A 53 28.11 -3.86 -9.53
C GLU A 53 27.67 -2.85 -8.44
N PRO A 54 28.19 -2.99 -7.22
CA PRO A 54 27.83 -2.11 -6.12
C PRO A 54 28.45 -0.73 -6.31
N VAL A 55 27.65 0.31 -6.09
CA VAL A 55 28.08 1.70 -6.27
C VAL A 55 28.34 2.39 -4.93
N MET A 56 27.62 1.95 -3.89
CA MET A 56 27.77 2.48 -2.55
C MET A 56 27.81 1.35 -1.53
N ASN A 57 28.76 1.43 -0.60
CA ASN A 57 28.90 0.46 0.49
C ASN A 57 28.77 1.17 1.83
N LEU A 58 28.00 0.56 2.73
CA LEU A 58 27.89 0.93 4.14
C LEU A 58 28.67 -0.09 4.95
N THR A 59 29.61 0.38 5.75
CA THR A 59 30.32 -0.43 6.74
C THR A 59 29.88 0.02 8.13
N ALA A 60 29.44 -0.92 8.95
CA ALA A 60 29.00 -0.67 10.32
C ALA A 60 29.68 -1.67 11.26
N LYS A 61 30.50 -1.16 12.16
CA LYS A 61 31.16 -1.92 13.22
C LYS A 61 30.54 -1.55 14.54
N PHE A 62 30.10 -2.54 15.30
CA PHE A 62 29.47 -2.32 16.59
C PHE A 62 29.64 -3.53 17.51
N LYS A 63 29.63 -3.24 18.80
CA LYS A 63 29.84 -4.22 19.86
C LYS A 63 28.54 -4.46 20.61
N GLU A 64 27.83 -5.53 20.26
CA GLU A 64 26.53 -5.85 20.89
C GLU A 64 26.65 -6.23 22.38
N HIS A 65 27.78 -6.84 22.76
CA HIS A 65 27.98 -7.42 24.09
C HIS A 65 28.95 -6.59 24.92
N GLY A 66 28.60 -6.30 26.17
CA GLY A 66 29.43 -5.55 27.13
C GLY A 66 30.62 -6.33 27.73
N ARG A 67 31.34 -7.13 26.94
CA ARG A 67 32.53 -7.89 27.40
C ARG A 67 33.84 -7.20 26.97
N CYS A 68 34.88 -7.19 27.81
CA CYS A 68 36.17 -6.58 27.45
C CYS A 68 36.88 -7.31 26.29
N LYS A 69 36.65 -8.62 26.19
CA LYS A 69 37.24 -9.51 25.19
C LYS A 69 36.13 -10.24 24.44
N GLY A 70 36.25 -10.33 23.13
CA GLY A 70 35.29 -11.04 22.30
C GLY A 70 35.33 -10.56 20.86
N ASN A 71 34.32 -10.97 20.09
CA ASN A 71 34.21 -10.55 18.71
C ASN A 71 33.30 -9.31 18.61
N VAL A 72 33.72 -8.34 17.81
CA VAL A 72 32.91 -7.18 17.41
C VAL A 72 32.20 -7.56 16.11
N ALA A 73 30.92 -7.23 16.03
CA ALA A 73 30.13 -7.49 14.83
C ALA A 73 30.46 -6.42 13.78
N VAL A 74 30.71 -6.86 12.56
CA VAL A 74 30.89 -6.01 11.39
C VAL A 74 29.77 -6.33 10.41
N ARG A 75 29.09 -5.30 9.92
CA ARG A 75 28.07 -5.41 8.89
C ARG A 75 28.50 -4.60 7.69
N GLU A 76 28.56 -5.27 6.56
CA GLU A 76 28.88 -4.66 5.28
C GLU A 76 27.66 -4.76 4.39
N CYS A 77 27.12 -3.63 3.97
CA CYS A 77 25.96 -3.57 3.10
C CYS A 77 26.33 -2.92 1.78
N ILE A 78 25.97 -3.58 0.69
CA ILE A 78 26.18 -3.09 -0.67
C ILE A 78 24.86 -2.59 -1.26
N MET A 79 24.95 -1.48 -1.98
CA MET A 79 23.84 -0.84 -2.66
C MET A 79 24.15 -0.71 -4.16
N VAL A 80 23.23 -1.23 -4.95
CA VAL A 80 23.26 -1.20 -6.41
C VAL A 80 22.18 -0.23 -6.87
N PRO A 81 22.48 0.69 -7.81
CA PRO A 81 21.49 1.63 -8.28
C PRO A 81 20.42 0.91 -9.10
N ALA A 82 19.16 1.17 -8.76
CA ALA A 82 18.02 0.51 -9.36
C ALA A 82 16.74 1.33 -9.21
N THR A 83 15.81 1.13 -10.14
CA THR A 83 14.44 1.57 -10.04
C THR A 83 13.64 0.54 -9.23
N LEU A 84 13.09 0.98 -8.09
CA LEU A 84 12.31 0.16 -7.18
C LEU A 84 10.84 0.61 -7.16
N ALA A 85 9.93 -0.33 -6.94
CA ALA A 85 8.53 -0.06 -6.65
C ALA A 85 8.35 0.04 -5.13
N TYR A 86 8.13 1.26 -4.64
CA TYR A 86 7.89 1.55 -3.23
C TYR A 86 6.40 1.49 -2.88
N ARG A 87 6.08 1.04 -1.66
CA ARG A 87 4.75 1.23 -1.07
C ARG A 87 4.68 2.60 -0.41
N ILE A 88 3.73 3.40 -0.87
CA ILE A 88 3.51 4.78 -0.41
C ILE A 88 2.11 4.93 0.15
N VAL A 89 1.98 5.80 1.13
CA VAL A 89 0.70 6.25 1.67
C VAL A 89 0.51 7.70 1.25
N ILE A 90 -0.62 7.97 0.61
CA ILE A 90 -1.03 9.33 0.25
C ILE A 90 -2.13 9.73 1.22
N ALA A 91 -1.82 10.65 2.13
CA ALA A 91 -2.75 11.16 3.12
C ALA A 91 -2.61 12.68 3.23
N ASN A 92 -3.74 13.40 3.23
CA ASN A 92 -3.79 14.86 3.42
C ASN A 92 -2.86 15.64 2.46
N GLY A 93 -2.79 15.23 1.19
CA GLY A 93 -1.92 15.88 0.19
C GLY A 93 -0.42 15.62 0.37
N THR A 94 -0.03 14.81 1.35
CA THR A 94 1.37 14.38 1.54
C THR A 94 1.57 12.97 1.02
N ILE A 95 2.74 12.74 0.43
CA ILE A 95 3.19 11.42 -0.01
C ILE A 95 4.32 11.00 0.91
N ALA A 96 4.17 9.85 1.56
CA ALA A 96 5.21 9.27 2.42
C ALA A 96 5.37 7.78 2.12
N LEU A 97 6.55 7.23 2.40
CA LEU A 97 6.73 5.78 2.44
C LEU A 97 5.87 5.18 3.56
N ASP A 98 5.32 3.99 3.31
CA ASP A 98 4.60 3.24 4.34
C ASP A 98 5.60 2.73 5.40
N ARG A 99 5.36 3.08 6.67
CA ARG A 99 6.20 2.68 7.80
C ARG A 99 6.10 1.19 8.14
N GLY A 100 5.06 0.50 7.66
CA GLY A 100 4.92 -0.95 7.84
C GLY A 100 5.84 -1.79 6.96
N TYR A 101 6.48 -1.19 5.96
CA TYR A 101 7.34 -1.86 4.99
C TYR A 101 8.77 -1.34 5.05
N THR A 102 9.73 -2.23 4.82
CA THR A 102 11.16 -1.95 4.93
C THR A 102 11.84 -1.95 3.55
N TYR A 103 13.16 -1.72 3.53
CA TYR A 103 13.96 -1.82 2.30
C TYR A 103 14.01 -3.25 1.73
N GLU A 104 13.63 -4.27 2.50
CA GLU A 104 13.61 -5.67 2.07
C GLU A 104 12.34 -6.02 1.28
N ASP A 105 11.26 -5.27 1.51
CA ASP A 105 9.97 -5.47 0.86
C ASP A 105 9.87 -4.74 -0.49
N ASP A 106 10.86 -3.91 -0.82
CA ASP A 106 10.88 -3.14 -2.06
C ASP A 106 11.11 -4.04 -3.27
N ARG A 107 10.24 -3.92 -4.28
CA ARG A 107 10.31 -4.73 -5.48
C ARG A 107 11.20 -4.07 -6.53
N LEU A 108 12.22 -4.79 -6.99
CA LEU A 108 13.06 -4.39 -8.12
C LEU A 108 12.27 -4.35 -9.43
N ILE A 109 12.32 -3.22 -10.15
CA ILE A 109 11.80 -3.07 -11.51
C ILE A 109 12.91 -3.24 -12.54
N LYS A 110 13.97 -2.43 -12.42
CA LYS A 110 15.11 -2.41 -13.35
C LYS A 110 16.36 -1.92 -12.61
N TYR A 111 17.53 -2.44 -12.99
CA TYR A 111 18.80 -1.84 -12.58
C TYR A 111 19.07 -0.55 -13.38
N ALA A 112 19.70 0.44 -12.76
CA ALA A 112 20.00 1.72 -13.39
C ALA A 112 21.15 1.58 -14.40
N GLU A 113 21.12 2.38 -15.46
CA GLU A 113 22.19 2.46 -16.45
C GLU A 113 23.18 3.59 -16.12
N MET A 114 24.42 3.46 -16.61
CA MET A 114 25.55 4.31 -16.23
C MET A 114 25.33 5.81 -16.51
N SER A 115 24.45 6.19 -17.44
CA SER A 115 24.12 7.60 -17.72
C SER A 115 23.30 8.26 -16.61
N GLU A 116 22.68 7.49 -15.72
CA GLU A 116 21.84 7.98 -14.61
C GLU A 116 22.63 8.14 -13.29
N MET A 117 23.93 7.82 -13.29
CA MET A 117 24.74 7.71 -12.07
C MET A 117 25.15 9.04 -11.41
N GLN A 118 24.88 10.19 -12.03
CA GLN A 118 25.37 11.49 -11.57
C GLN A 118 24.82 11.91 -10.19
N LEU A 119 23.62 11.44 -9.82
CA LEU A 119 23.00 11.78 -8.54
C LEU A 119 23.54 10.97 -7.35
N HIS A 120 24.14 9.79 -7.58
CA HIS A 120 24.46 8.86 -6.50
C HIS A 120 25.63 9.32 -5.62
N GLY A 121 26.61 10.03 -6.19
CA GLY A 121 27.71 10.60 -5.43
C GLY A 121 27.25 11.63 -4.38
N GLY A 122 26.29 12.48 -4.75
CA GLY A 122 25.69 13.45 -3.83
C GLY A 122 24.92 12.77 -2.69
N ILE A 123 24.20 11.68 -3.01
CA ILE A 123 23.50 10.88 -2.00
C ILE A 123 24.49 10.23 -1.03
N SER A 124 25.58 9.62 -1.52
CA SER A 124 26.59 9.05 -0.64
C SER A 124 27.24 10.10 0.25
N LEU A 125 27.52 11.29 -0.28
CA LEU A 125 28.13 12.37 0.49
C LEU A 125 27.19 12.88 1.59
N ALA A 126 25.88 13.02 1.28
CA ALA A 126 24.88 13.39 2.27
C ALA A 126 24.75 12.32 3.36
N LEU A 127 24.69 11.04 3.00
CA LEU A 127 24.60 9.94 3.96
C LEU A 127 25.85 9.82 4.81
N GLN A 128 27.03 10.03 4.22
CA GLN A 128 28.28 10.08 4.96
C GLN A 128 28.27 11.25 5.94
N GLY A 129 27.83 12.44 5.53
CA GLY A 129 27.73 13.60 6.43
C GLY A 129 26.73 13.42 7.58
N MET A 130 25.67 12.63 7.39
CA MET A 130 24.65 12.37 8.42
C MET A 130 25.01 11.22 9.37
N PHE A 131 25.68 10.18 8.88
CA PHE A 131 25.86 8.92 9.61
C PHE A 131 27.31 8.49 9.79
N SER A 132 28.29 9.27 9.33
CA SER A 132 29.70 8.98 9.60
C SER A 132 29.98 9.20 11.08
N ALA A 133 30.32 8.12 11.78
CA ALA A 133 30.68 8.16 13.19
C ALA A 133 31.83 7.19 13.43
N LYS A 134 32.77 7.56 14.30
CA LYS A 134 33.92 6.73 14.65
C LYS A 134 34.28 6.97 16.10
N VAL A 135 34.21 5.91 16.90
CA VAL A 135 34.63 5.92 18.30
C VAL A 135 35.88 5.07 18.43
N THR A 136 37.00 5.74 18.66
CA THR A 136 38.27 5.13 19.01
C THR A 136 38.49 5.21 20.51
N LEU A 137 39.18 4.21 21.03
CA LEU A 137 39.70 4.25 22.39
C LEU A 137 41.20 4.46 22.34
N ARG A 138 41.67 5.33 23.21
CA ARG A 138 43.10 5.55 23.44
C ARG A 138 43.44 5.07 24.85
N TRP A 139 44.72 4.85 25.09
CA TRP A 139 45.22 4.54 26.41
C TRP A 139 45.60 5.84 27.12
N ALA A 140 45.05 6.07 28.31
CA ALA A 140 45.22 7.28 29.11
C ALA A 140 45.99 7.04 30.43
N GLY A 141 46.77 5.96 30.52
CA GLY A 141 47.65 5.74 31.67
C GLY A 141 46.96 5.09 32.87
N ALA A 142 47.07 5.71 34.05
CA ALA A 142 46.55 5.17 35.31
C ALA A 142 45.02 5.03 35.34
N VAL A 143 44.32 5.77 34.47
CA VAL A 143 42.87 5.69 34.25
C VAL A 143 42.49 4.70 33.15
N GLY A 144 43.41 3.85 32.69
CA GLY A 144 43.12 2.80 31.70
C GLY A 144 42.87 3.35 30.29
N TYR A 145 41.95 2.72 29.55
CA TYR A 145 41.52 3.22 28.23
C TYR A 145 40.41 4.23 28.42
N ASP A 146 40.41 5.33 27.66
CA ASP A 146 39.32 6.31 27.59
C ASP A 146 38.82 6.42 26.13
N PRO A 147 37.52 6.70 25.91
CA PRO A 147 37.07 7.12 24.60
C PRO A 147 37.64 8.51 24.34
N ALA A 148 38.06 8.75 23.10
CA ALA A 148 38.70 10.02 22.72
C ALA A 148 37.80 11.27 22.91
N GLU A 149 36.54 11.10 23.35
CA GLU A 149 35.51 12.15 23.43
C GLU A 149 34.83 12.31 24.80
N GLU A 150 35.02 11.46 25.82
CA GLU A 150 34.37 11.68 27.13
C GLU A 150 35.06 10.97 28.31
N ASP A 151 35.28 11.72 29.39
CA ASP A 151 35.97 11.29 30.61
C ASP A 151 35.06 10.37 31.44
N THR A 152 35.20 9.05 31.27
CA THR A 152 34.41 8.06 32.03
C THR A 152 35.23 6.86 32.48
N ASP A 153 34.88 6.40 33.68
CA ASP A 153 35.50 5.36 34.49
C ASP A 153 35.76 4.03 33.75
N THR A 154 36.88 3.37 34.05
CA THR A 154 37.40 2.19 33.35
C THR A 154 36.44 1.00 33.25
N ASP A 155 35.60 0.82 34.27
CA ASP A 155 34.63 -0.27 34.35
C ASP A 155 33.42 -0.05 33.41
N PHE A 156 33.12 1.21 33.09
CA PHE A 156 32.03 1.60 32.19
C PHE A 156 32.34 1.23 30.72
N LEU A 157 33.61 1.28 30.32
CA LEU A 157 34.01 1.09 28.91
C LEU A 157 33.95 -0.35 28.44
N CYS A 158 34.14 -1.31 29.33
CA CYS A 158 33.93 -2.72 29.00
C CYS A 158 32.45 -3.08 28.90
N GLN A 159 31.62 -2.51 29.79
CA GLN A 159 30.17 -2.73 29.81
C GLN A 159 29.42 -1.96 28.72
N SER A 160 30.06 -0.98 28.08
CA SER A 160 29.48 -0.27 26.94
C SER A 160 29.06 -1.25 25.83
N ARG A 161 27.78 -1.15 25.46
CA ARG A 161 27.15 -1.89 24.36
C ARG A 161 26.75 -0.90 23.28
N TRP A 162 27.06 -1.23 22.04
CA TRP A 162 26.71 -0.45 20.86
C TRP A 162 25.70 -1.27 20.06
N LEU A 163 24.49 -0.75 19.99
CA LEU A 163 23.40 -1.40 19.27
C LEU A 163 23.65 -1.29 17.77
N ASN A 164 23.24 -2.32 17.05
CA ASN A 164 23.21 -2.29 15.60
C ASN A 164 22.18 -1.26 15.11
N ARG A 165 22.64 -0.21 14.43
CA ARG A 165 21.81 0.82 13.82
C ARG A 165 21.70 0.70 12.30
N THR A 166 22.24 -0.36 11.69
CA THR A 166 22.27 -0.53 10.23
C THR A 166 20.86 -0.44 9.62
N HIS A 167 19.84 -1.01 10.27
CA HIS A 167 18.47 -0.97 9.76
C HIS A 167 17.93 0.47 9.69
N ASP A 168 18.09 1.26 10.75
CA ASP A 168 17.62 2.65 10.81
C ASP A 168 18.33 3.55 9.79
N ILE A 169 19.63 3.32 9.59
CA ILE A 169 20.45 4.03 8.59
C ILE A 169 19.92 3.72 7.18
N LEU A 170 19.70 2.44 6.85
CA LEU A 170 19.19 2.03 5.53
C LEU A 170 17.76 2.52 5.28
N MET A 171 16.90 2.54 6.30
CA MET A 171 15.55 3.10 6.20
C MET A 171 15.57 4.62 5.96
N THR A 172 16.49 5.33 6.60
CA THR A 172 16.65 6.78 6.36
C THR A 172 17.23 7.05 4.96
N ALA A 173 18.18 6.23 4.52
CA ALA A 173 18.72 6.31 3.16
C ALA A 173 17.64 6.06 2.10
N ARG A 174 16.76 5.07 2.33
CA ARG A 174 15.58 4.78 1.50
C ARG A 174 14.64 6.00 1.41
N GLU A 175 14.30 6.61 2.54
CA GLU A 175 13.44 7.81 2.59
C GLU A 175 14.08 9.01 1.86
N LEU A 176 15.39 9.24 2.04
CA LEU A 176 16.12 10.29 1.36
C LEU A 176 16.10 10.08 -0.16
N MET A 177 16.40 8.87 -0.63
CA MET A 177 16.35 8.52 -2.06
C MET A 177 14.95 8.69 -2.65
N PHE A 178 13.92 8.27 -1.92
CA PHE A 178 12.52 8.46 -2.32
C PHE A 178 12.17 9.95 -2.48
N ARG A 179 12.54 10.79 -1.51
CA ARG A 179 12.27 12.23 -1.56
C ARG A 179 13.04 12.92 -2.69
N LEU A 180 14.29 12.54 -2.93
CA LEU A 180 15.09 13.09 -4.04
C LEU A 180 14.46 12.74 -5.40
N ALA A 181 13.92 11.53 -5.54
CA ALA A 181 13.19 11.13 -6.75
C ALA A 181 11.92 11.99 -6.98
N LEU A 182 11.24 12.42 -5.92
CA LEU A 182 10.09 13.32 -6.02
C LEU A 182 10.50 14.78 -6.31
N GLN A 183 11.61 15.24 -5.74
CA GLN A 183 12.06 16.63 -5.85
C GLN A 183 12.70 16.97 -7.21
N GLY A 184 13.13 15.97 -7.98
CA GLY A 184 13.73 16.15 -9.31
C GLY A 184 12.85 16.82 -10.37
N ASN A 185 11.64 17.25 -10.03
CA ASN A 185 10.64 17.78 -10.95
C ASN A 185 10.28 19.27 -10.71
N ASN A 186 11.23 20.11 -10.25
CA ASN A 186 10.93 21.53 -10.08
C ASN A 186 11.37 22.37 -11.29
N SER A 187 10.35 22.92 -11.98
CA SER A 187 10.33 24.11 -12.85
C SER A 187 10.31 23.94 -14.38
N TYR A 188 10.76 22.84 -15.01
CA TYR A 188 10.72 22.75 -16.49
C TYR A 188 10.49 21.35 -17.08
N VAL A 189 10.37 20.31 -16.25
CA VAL A 189 10.17 18.94 -16.72
C VAL A 189 8.66 18.65 -16.72
N ALA A 190 8.16 18.16 -17.85
CA ALA A 190 6.75 17.85 -18.05
C ALA A 190 6.24 16.95 -16.91
N ALA A 191 5.00 17.20 -16.46
CA ALA A 191 4.33 16.35 -15.48
C ALA A 191 4.43 14.88 -15.91
N GLN A 192 5.17 14.08 -15.14
CA GLN A 192 5.36 12.67 -15.43
C GLN A 192 4.15 11.88 -14.93
N SER A 193 3.47 11.17 -15.82
CA SER A 193 2.45 10.20 -15.45
C SER A 193 3.11 8.86 -15.09
N VAL A 194 3.09 8.51 -13.81
CA VAL A 194 3.59 7.23 -13.30
C VAL A 194 2.42 6.28 -13.11
N ARG A 195 2.58 5.03 -13.52
CA ARG A 195 1.57 3.99 -13.28
C ARG A 195 1.62 3.58 -11.81
N VAL A 196 0.54 3.85 -11.08
CA VAL A 196 0.38 3.47 -9.67
C VAL A 196 -0.58 2.29 -9.59
N SER A 197 -0.22 1.26 -8.83
CA SER A 197 -1.16 0.22 -8.44
C SER A 197 -1.76 0.60 -7.10
N GLN A 198 -3.06 0.91 -7.08
CA GLN A 198 -3.77 1.29 -5.86
C GLN A 198 -4.47 0.07 -5.28
N GLU A 199 -4.12 -0.30 -4.06
CA GLU A 199 -4.91 -1.22 -3.25
C GLU A 199 -6.00 -0.41 -2.54
N GLY A 200 -7.25 -0.75 -2.78
CA GLY A 200 -8.40 -0.04 -2.21
C GLY A 200 -9.48 -1.01 -1.75
N THR A 201 -10.24 -0.63 -0.75
CA THR A 201 -11.39 -1.41 -0.31
C THR A 201 -12.54 -1.20 -1.29
N LYS A 202 -12.92 -2.25 -2.00
CA LYS A 202 -14.10 -2.26 -2.88
C LYS A 202 -15.23 -2.99 -2.16
N VAL A 203 -16.38 -2.34 -2.02
CA VAL A 203 -17.60 -3.03 -1.60
C VAL A 203 -17.99 -4.01 -2.72
N VAL A 204 -17.84 -5.30 -2.45
CA VAL A 204 -18.29 -6.36 -3.34
C VAL A 204 -19.68 -6.78 -2.87
N TYR A 205 -20.70 -6.41 -3.65
CA TYR A 205 -22.05 -6.92 -3.45
C TYR A 205 -22.09 -8.37 -3.93
N THR A 206 -22.36 -9.29 -3.01
CA THR A 206 -22.58 -10.70 -3.31
C THR A 206 -24.09 -10.95 -3.33
N SER A 207 -24.59 -11.55 -4.40
CA SER A 207 -26.01 -11.90 -4.51
C SER A 207 -26.21 -13.35 -4.08
N ASP A 208 -27.07 -13.57 -3.10
CA ASP A 208 -27.46 -14.92 -2.68
C ASP A 208 -28.48 -15.51 -3.67
N PHE A 209 -27.98 -16.33 -4.59
CA PHE A 209 -28.80 -16.99 -5.61
C PHE A 209 -29.86 -17.94 -5.03
N LEU A 210 -29.71 -18.38 -3.79
CA LEU A 210 -30.69 -19.23 -3.11
C LEU A 210 -32.03 -18.50 -2.90
N PHE A 211 -31.99 -17.26 -2.42
CA PHE A 211 -33.21 -16.46 -2.23
C PHE A 211 -33.84 -16.09 -3.58
N LEU A 212 -33.02 -15.77 -4.59
CA LEU A 212 -33.50 -15.52 -5.95
C LEU A 212 -34.22 -16.76 -6.53
N GLY A 213 -33.61 -17.94 -6.37
CA GLY A 213 -34.17 -19.21 -6.84
C GLY A 213 -35.49 -19.54 -6.17
N LEU A 214 -35.58 -19.37 -4.84
CA LEU A 214 -36.83 -19.57 -4.10
C LEU A 214 -37.94 -18.63 -4.57
N ALA A 215 -37.63 -17.34 -4.76
CA ALA A 215 -38.62 -16.36 -5.24
C ALA A 215 -39.13 -16.71 -6.65
N LEU A 216 -38.23 -17.05 -7.58
CA LEU A 216 -38.60 -17.46 -8.94
C LEU A 216 -39.44 -18.74 -8.95
N MET A 217 -39.10 -19.71 -8.10
CA MET A 217 -39.88 -20.94 -7.97
C MET A 217 -41.30 -20.65 -7.48
N LEU A 218 -41.46 -19.76 -6.50
CA LEU A 218 -42.75 -19.38 -5.92
C LEU A 218 -43.63 -18.66 -6.95
N ILE A 219 -43.05 -17.74 -7.73
CA ILE A 219 -43.74 -17.07 -8.85
C ILE A 219 -44.16 -18.09 -9.93
N GLY A 220 -43.28 -19.03 -10.29
CA GLY A 220 -43.59 -20.07 -11.27
C GLY A 220 -44.73 -20.98 -10.80
N LEU A 221 -44.74 -21.35 -9.52
CA LEU A 221 -45.77 -22.21 -8.94
C LEU A 221 -47.13 -21.50 -8.91
N ALA A 222 -47.15 -20.19 -8.62
CA ALA A 222 -48.34 -19.36 -8.73
C ALA A 222 -48.86 -19.30 -10.18
N ALA A 223 -47.98 -19.12 -11.17
CA ALA A 223 -48.37 -19.13 -12.58
C ALA A 223 -49.00 -20.47 -13.00
N VAL A 224 -48.41 -21.60 -12.57
CA VAL A 224 -48.94 -22.95 -12.84
C VAL A 224 -50.31 -23.15 -12.20
N ALA A 225 -50.54 -22.61 -10.99
CA ALA A 225 -51.83 -22.69 -10.31
C ALA A 225 -52.96 -21.94 -11.06
N VAL A 226 -52.63 -20.91 -11.84
CA VAL A 226 -53.61 -20.15 -12.65
C VAL A 226 -54.00 -20.90 -13.93
N VAL A 227 -53.11 -21.74 -14.49
CA VAL A 227 -53.37 -22.49 -15.74
C VAL A 227 -54.66 -23.32 -15.72
N PRO A 228 -54.98 -24.15 -14.71
CA PRO A 228 -56.21 -24.94 -14.71
C PRO A 228 -57.49 -24.09 -14.63
N LEU A 229 -57.42 -22.88 -14.07
CA LEU A 229 -58.54 -21.93 -14.07
C LEU A 229 -58.85 -21.41 -15.48
N LEU A 230 -57.83 -21.36 -16.36
CA LEU A 230 -57.96 -20.84 -17.72
C LEU A 230 -58.12 -21.95 -18.79
N MET A 231 -57.75 -23.20 -18.49
CA MET A 231 -57.77 -24.30 -19.47
C MET A 231 -59.16 -24.62 -20.05
N TYR A 232 -60.23 -24.47 -19.26
CA TYR A 232 -61.58 -24.83 -19.68
C TYR A 232 -62.42 -23.62 -20.14
N TRP A 233 -61.83 -22.42 -20.14
CA TRP A 233 -62.55 -21.23 -20.56
C TRP A 233 -62.85 -21.21 -22.06
N TRP A 234 -62.03 -21.92 -22.85
CA TRP A 234 -62.20 -22.10 -24.30
C TRP A 234 -63.31 -23.09 -24.70
N ARG A 235 -63.94 -23.79 -23.74
CA ARG A 235 -65.08 -24.69 -24.00
C ARG A 235 -66.45 -24.02 -23.82
N LEU A 236 -66.49 -22.73 -23.45
CA LEU A 236 -67.74 -22.00 -23.51
C LEU A 236 -68.07 -21.73 -24.98
N GLU A 237 -69.14 -22.35 -25.45
CA GLU A 237 -69.67 -22.32 -26.81
C GLU A 237 -70.31 -20.96 -27.18
N ARG A 238 -69.82 -19.88 -26.58
CA ARG A 238 -70.21 -18.49 -26.85
C ARG A 238 -68.95 -17.64 -26.86
N ASP A 239 -68.83 -16.76 -27.85
CA ASP A 239 -67.83 -15.70 -27.87
C ASP A 239 -68.07 -14.77 -26.67
N VAL A 240 -67.32 -14.99 -25.58
CA VAL A 240 -67.33 -14.08 -24.43
C VAL A 240 -66.24 -13.06 -24.69
N SER A 241 -66.63 -11.85 -25.07
CA SER A 241 -65.68 -10.76 -25.21
C SER A 241 -65.30 -10.29 -23.80
N LEU A 242 -63.99 -10.16 -23.53
CA LEU A 242 -63.50 -9.47 -22.32
C LEU A 242 -63.70 -7.95 -22.41
N SER A 243 -64.74 -7.49 -23.12
CA SER A 243 -65.07 -6.08 -23.18
C SER A 243 -65.58 -5.63 -21.79
N PRO A 244 -65.14 -4.48 -21.28
CA PRO A 244 -65.55 -3.97 -19.97
C PRO A 244 -67.08 -3.88 -19.79
N ILE A 245 -67.82 -3.76 -20.90
CA ILE A 245 -69.27 -3.63 -20.92
C ILE A 245 -70.02 -4.95 -20.73
N GLU A 246 -69.47 -6.09 -21.20
CA GLU A 246 -70.04 -7.42 -20.91
C GLU A 246 -69.83 -7.81 -19.45
N ILE A 247 -68.66 -7.46 -18.88
CA ILE A 247 -68.36 -7.66 -17.46
C ILE A 247 -69.31 -6.82 -16.59
N ALA A 248 -69.50 -5.54 -16.91
CA ALA A 248 -70.42 -4.65 -16.18
C ALA A 248 -71.88 -5.18 -16.21
N ARG A 249 -72.30 -5.80 -17.32
CA ARG A 249 -73.63 -6.44 -17.42
C ARG A 249 -73.73 -7.70 -16.56
N ALA A 250 -72.68 -8.52 -16.48
CA ALA A 250 -72.66 -9.70 -15.62
C ALA A 250 -72.80 -9.36 -14.12
N PHE A 251 -72.31 -8.18 -13.72
CA PHE A 251 -72.54 -7.62 -12.39
C PHE A 251 -73.90 -6.93 -12.21
N SER A 252 -74.83 -7.12 -13.15
CA SER A 252 -76.20 -6.58 -13.10
C SER A 252 -76.24 -5.06 -12.94
N ALA A 253 -75.33 -4.33 -13.61
CA ALA A 253 -75.36 -2.87 -13.61
C ALA A 253 -76.75 -2.36 -14.09
N PRO A 254 -77.51 -1.62 -13.24
CA PRO A 254 -78.89 -1.23 -13.52
C PRO A 254 -79.07 -0.45 -14.83
N GLU A 255 -78.05 0.26 -15.28
CA GLU A 255 -78.07 1.14 -16.45
C GLU A 255 -78.07 0.40 -17.81
N LEU A 256 -77.86 -0.93 -17.83
CA LEU A 256 -77.70 -1.73 -19.05
C LEU A 256 -78.77 -2.82 -19.21
N ALA A 257 -79.78 -2.86 -18.33
CA ALA A 257 -80.79 -3.92 -18.28
C ALA A 257 -81.73 -3.99 -19.51
N GLY A 258 -81.80 -2.91 -20.31
CA GLY A 258 -82.78 -2.78 -21.41
C GLY A 258 -82.26 -3.00 -22.84
N SER A 259 -80.97 -3.29 -23.06
CA SER A 259 -80.38 -3.26 -24.41
C SER A 259 -80.09 -4.65 -25.00
N GLY A 260 -80.47 -4.85 -26.27
CA GLY A 260 -80.41 -6.13 -27.00
C GLY A 260 -78.99 -6.64 -27.31
N SER A 261 -78.88 -7.94 -27.59
CA SER A 261 -77.64 -8.74 -27.54
C SER A 261 -76.58 -8.48 -28.61
N ASN A 262 -76.76 -7.54 -29.55
CA ASN A 262 -75.83 -7.31 -30.67
C ASN A 262 -75.69 -5.83 -31.05
N LEU A 263 -75.77 -4.93 -30.08
CA LEU A 263 -75.54 -3.50 -30.36
C LEU A 263 -74.04 -3.23 -30.43
N ASP A 264 -73.60 -2.99 -31.67
CA ASP A 264 -72.28 -2.47 -32.02
C ASP A 264 -71.99 -1.20 -31.20
N ALA A 265 -70.85 -1.18 -30.51
CA ALA A 265 -70.45 -0.16 -29.54
C ALA A 265 -70.06 1.19 -30.19
N SER A 266 -70.56 1.49 -31.38
CA SER A 266 -70.25 2.72 -32.12
C SER A 266 -71.26 3.85 -31.90
N ARG A 267 -72.35 3.62 -31.15
CA ARG A 267 -73.42 4.63 -30.96
C ARG A 267 -73.63 5.15 -29.53
N GLY A 268 -72.87 4.66 -28.56
CA GLY A 268 -72.97 5.09 -27.15
C GLY A 268 -71.86 6.02 -26.64
N ALA A 269 -70.81 6.25 -27.43
CA ALA A 269 -69.60 6.96 -26.98
C ALA A 269 -69.73 8.50 -26.86
N ASN A 270 -70.89 9.08 -27.18
CA ASN A 270 -71.06 10.55 -27.18
C ASN A 270 -71.85 11.11 -25.98
N SER A 271 -72.13 10.33 -24.93
CA SER A 271 -72.93 10.82 -23.78
C SER A 271 -72.26 10.78 -22.40
N TYR A 272 -70.99 10.39 -22.29
CA TYR A 272 -70.25 10.47 -21.02
C TYR A 272 -69.14 11.50 -21.10
N GLN A 273 -69.55 12.76 -21.21
CA GLN A 273 -68.74 13.90 -20.84
C GLN A 273 -69.12 14.28 -19.40
N GLY A 274 -68.56 13.55 -18.45
CA GLY A 274 -68.74 13.76 -17.02
C GLY A 274 -67.38 13.73 -16.33
N HIS A 275 -66.88 14.92 -16.01
CA HIS A 275 -65.66 15.13 -15.25
C HIS A 275 -65.71 14.40 -13.89
N VAL A 276 -64.79 13.45 -13.67
CA VAL A 276 -64.35 13.06 -12.33
C VAL A 276 -62.84 12.90 -12.36
N TRP A 277 -62.14 13.89 -11.83
CA TRP A 277 -60.74 13.75 -11.45
C TRP A 277 -60.69 12.90 -10.18
N SER A 278 -60.11 11.70 -10.27
CA SER A 278 -59.55 11.04 -9.09
C SER A 278 -58.08 10.78 -9.37
N GLU A 279 -57.24 11.44 -8.60
CA GLU A 279 -55.80 11.32 -8.63
C GLU A 279 -55.40 9.88 -8.29
N LEU A 280 -54.98 9.11 -9.30
CA LEU A 280 -54.09 7.99 -9.07
C LEU A 280 -52.69 8.59 -8.94
N ALA A 281 -52.30 8.86 -7.69
CA ALA A 281 -50.94 9.15 -7.31
C ALA A 281 -50.04 7.98 -7.76
N PHE A 282 -49.39 8.14 -8.91
CA PHE A 282 -48.21 7.37 -9.23
C PHE A 282 -47.14 7.78 -8.23
N ALA A 283 -46.86 6.89 -7.27
CA ALA A 283 -45.65 6.97 -6.46
C ALA A 283 -44.46 6.94 -7.42
N GLN A 284 -43.82 8.11 -7.62
CA GLN A 284 -42.54 8.15 -8.30
C GLN A 284 -41.50 7.38 -7.46
N PRO A 285 -40.62 6.60 -8.08
CA PRO A 285 -39.48 6.05 -7.37
C PRO A 285 -38.61 7.20 -6.86
N ARG A 286 -38.51 7.31 -5.53
CA ARG A 286 -37.60 8.24 -4.86
C ARG A 286 -36.18 7.73 -5.08
N VAL A 287 -35.47 8.31 -6.05
CA VAL A 287 -34.02 8.14 -6.18
C VAL A 287 -33.39 8.84 -4.97
N VAL A 288 -32.92 8.06 -4.01
CA VAL A 288 -32.04 8.56 -2.95
C VAL A 288 -30.70 8.85 -3.60
N GLN A 289 -30.42 10.12 -3.87
CA GLN A 289 -29.08 10.58 -4.20
C GLN A 289 -28.19 10.35 -2.97
N ALA A 290 -27.11 9.58 -3.16
CA ALA A 290 -26.03 9.50 -2.20
C ALA A 290 -25.38 10.90 -2.05
N PRO A 291 -24.93 11.27 -0.84
CA PRO A 291 -24.31 12.58 -0.61
C PRO A 291 -23.01 12.70 -1.40
N GLN A 292 -22.98 13.65 -2.34
CA GLN A 292 -21.77 14.24 -2.88
C GLN A 292 -21.07 14.98 -1.72
N LYS A 293 -20.02 14.38 -1.16
CA LYS A 293 -19.13 15.09 -0.23
C LYS A 293 -18.22 15.99 -1.06
N GLY A 294 -18.51 17.28 -1.00
CA GLY A 294 -17.80 18.32 -1.71
C GLY A 294 -16.34 18.44 -1.32
N GLU A 295 -15.55 18.83 -2.32
CA GLU A 295 -14.35 19.64 -2.18
C GLU A 295 -14.67 20.92 -1.40
N GLN A 296 -13.89 21.16 -0.34
CA GLN A 296 -13.52 22.48 0.16
C GLN A 296 -12.26 22.29 1.03
N CYS A 297 -11.10 22.47 0.39
CA CYS A 297 -9.88 23.15 0.85
C CYS A 297 -8.77 22.90 -0.17
#